data_AF-A0A3N5L8E7-F1
#
_entry.id   AF-A0A3N5L8E7-F1
#
_cell.length_a   1.000
_cell.length_b   1.000
_cell.length_c   1.000
_cell.angle_alpha   90.00
_cell.angle_beta   90.00
_cell.angle_gamma   90.00
#
_symmetry.space_group_name_H-M   'P 1'
#
loop_
_entity.id
_entity.type
_entity.pdbx_description
1 polymer ?
#
loop_
_entity_poly.entity_id
_entity_poly.type
_entity_poly.pdbx_seq_one_letter_code
_entity_poly.pdbx_strand_id
1 'polypeptide(L)'
;MSRHTAATVASFGLVGGTLAYSAGVWWVNDYRPFHYYESPWIEGLGVDKIGHLYTSWAMFRSLHELLLWGDHSPESSFWWAAGVSAIHGLAIEVGDGFSEYGFDYHDLVFNYAGLAYGMAQEK
;
A
#
# COMPACT_ATOMS: atom_id res chain seq x y z
N MET A 1 5.70 -27.68 0.57
CA MET A 1 5.92 -26.29 1.07
C MET A 1 5.12 -26.15 2.37
N SER A 2 5.71 -25.62 3.45
CA SER A 2 4.96 -25.37 4.70
C SER A 2 4.01 -24.17 4.54
N ARG A 3 3.01 -24.05 5.42
CA ARG A 3 2.11 -22.87 5.46
C ARG A 3 2.88 -21.58 5.69
N HIS A 4 3.88 -21.60 6.57
CA HIS A 4 4.79 -20.47 6.80
C HIS A 4 5.49 -20.01 5.53
N THR A 5 6.11 -20.93 4.79
CA THR A 5 6.74 -20.57 3.50
C THR A 5 5.71 -20.10 2.49
N ALA A 6 4.54 -20.75 2.42
CA ALA A 6 3.48 -20.37 1.49
C ALA A 6 2.96 -18.95 1.75
N ALA A 7 2.69 -18.59 3.01
CA ALA A 7 2.24 -17.27 3.42
C ALA A 7 3.30 -16.19 3.15
N THR A 8 4.57 -16.50 3.42
CA THR A 8 5.67 -15.58 3.11
C THR A 8 5.73 -15.30 1.61
N VAL A 9 5.74 -16.34 0.77
CA VAL A 9 5.74 -16.20 -0.69
C VAL A 9 4.50 -15.46 -1.19
N ALA A 10 3.31 -15.77 -0.65
CA ALA A 10 2.07 -15.08 -1.01
C ALA A 10 2.11 -13.59 -0.65
N SER A 11 2.68 -13.23 0.51
CA SER A 11 2.84 -11.83 0.94
C SER A 11 3.76 -11.06 -0.01
N PHE A 12 4.91 -11.65 -0.37
CA PHE A 12 5.79 -11.07 -1.39
C PHE A 12 5.11 -10.95 -2.75
N GLY A 13 4.34 -11.97 -3.15
CA GLY A 13 3.58 -11.97 -4.39
C GLY A 13 2.51 -10.87 -4.44
N LEU A 14 1.81 -10.63 -3.33
CA LEU A 14 0.81 -9.57 -3.22
C LEU A 14 1.45 -8.18 -3.37
N VAL A 15 2.50 -7.90 -2.59
CA VAL A 15 3.16 -6.58 -2.57
C VAL A 15 3.93 -6.34 -3.86
N GLY A 16 4.76 -7.29 -4.26
CA GLY A 16 5.54 -7.20 -5.49
C GLY A 16 4.66 -7.21 -6.73
N GLY A 17 3.59 -8.00 -6.74
CA GLY A 17 2.63 -8.06 -7.85
C GLY A 17 1.87 -6.75 -8.03
N THR A 18 1.41 -6.14 -6.94
CA THR A 18 0.74 -4.83 -7.03
C THR A 18 1.69 -3.73 -7.50
N LEU A 19 2.91 -3.66 -6.96
CA LEU A 19 3.90 -2.66 -7.43
C LEU A 19 4.32 -2.90 -8.89
N ALA A 20 4.51 -4.14 -9.31
CA ALA A 20 4.83 -4.46 -10.70
C ALA A 20 3.68 -4.10 -11.64
N TYR A 21 2.44 -4.34 -11.22
CA TYR A 21 1.25 -3.94 -11.95
C TYR A 21 1.16 -2.41 -12.07
N SER A 22 1.29 -1.68 -10.96
CA SER A 22 1.32 -0.22 -10.94
C SER A 22 2.42 0.32 -11.87
N ALA A 23 3.64 -0.20 -11.79
CA ALA A 23 4.72 0.21 -12.68
C ALA A 23 4.38 -0.02 -14.15
N GLY A 24 3.81 -1.17 -14.50
CA GLY A 24 3.45 -1.50 -15.88
C GLY A 24 2.27 -0.71 -16.45
N VAL A 25 1.32 -0.29 -15.60
CA VAL A 25 0.09 0.40 -16.02
C VAL A 25 0.22 1.92 -15.92
N TRP A 26 0.89 2.43 -14.89
CA TRP A 26 0.90 3.85 -14.54
C TRP A 26 2.22 4.55 -14.89
N TRP A 27 3.38 3.88 -14.83
CA TRP A 27 4.66 4.59 -14.84
C TRP A 27 5.58 4.29 -16.05
N VAL A 28 5.54 3.08 -16.61
CA VAL A 28 6.55 2.58 -17.57
C VAL A 28 6.71 3.45 -18.83
N ASN A 29 5.66 4.14 -19.27
CA ASN A 29 5.65 4.98 -20.47
C ASN A 29 5.42 6.47 -20.18
N ASP A 30 5.49 6.90 -18.92
CA ASP A 30 5.15 8.26 -18.49
C ASP A 30 6.18 8.85 -17.52
N TYR A 31 7.47 8.57 -17.75
CA TYR A 31 8.52 9.14 -16.91
C TYR A 31 8.57 10.68 -16.99
N ARG A 32 8.63 11.32 -15.82
CA ARG A 32 8.84 12.76 -15.62
C ARG A 32 9.87 13.00 -14.51
N PRO A 33 10.59 14.15 -14.52
CA PRO A 33 11.37 14.54 -13.35
C PRO A 33 10.48 14.62 -12.11
N PHE A 34 11.06 14.27 -10.95
CA PHE A 34 10.30 14.25 -9.70
C PHE A 34 9.61 15.58 -9.44
N HIS A 35 8.30 15.54 -9.19
CA HIS A 35 7.52 16.71 -8.82
C HIS A 35 6.39 16.37 -7.87
N TYR A 36 5.89 17.41 -7.22
CA TYR A 36 4.75 17.34 -6.33
C TYR A 36 3.48 17.68 -7.10
N TYR A 37 2.38 17.03 -6.73
CA TYR A 37 1.04 17.41 -7.12
C TYR A 37 0.26 17.78 -5.86
N GLU A 38 -0.25 19.00 -5.80
CA GLU A 38 -1.09 19.45 -4.70
C GLU A 38 -2.56 19.33 -5.11
N SER A 39 -3.13 18.17 -4.81
CA SER A 39 -4.53 17.89 -5.07
C SER A 39 -5.43 18.39 -3.93
N PRO A 40 -6.60 18.97 -4.22
CA PRO A 40 -7.60 19.23 -3.18
C PRO A 40 -8.05 17.93 -2.50
N TRP A 41 -8.27 17.96 -1.18
CA TRP A 41 -8.79 16.84 -0.38
C TRP A 41 -10.06 16.17 -0.93
N ILE A 42 -10.85 16.89 -1.74
CA ILE A 42 -12.12 16.45 -2.33
C ILE A 42 -12.07 16.39 -3.86
N GLU A 43 -10.87 16.33 -4.45
CA GLU A 43 -10.72 16.08 -5.87
C GLU A 43 -11.47 14.81 -6.28
N GLY A 44 -12.17 14.87 -7.41
CA GLY A 44 -13.00 13.74 -7.87
C GLY A 44 -14.04 13.29 -6.85
N LEU A 45 -14.59 14.22 -6.05
CA LEU A 45 -15.50 13.94 -4.92
C LEU A 45 -14.85 13.14 -3.77
N GLY A 46 -13.51 13.15 -3.68
CA GLY A 46 -12.72 12.41 -2.70
C GLY A 46 -12.59 10.93 -3.00
N VAL A 47 -13.01 10.46 -4.18
CA VAL A 47 -12.94 9.04 -4.56
C VAL A 47 -11.50 8.54 -4.56
N ASP A 48 -10.59 9.35 -5.07
CA ASP A 48 -9.15 9.09 -5.09
C ASP A 48 -8.60 8.87 -3.68
N LYS A 49 -8.85 9.84 -2.79
CA LYS A 49 -8.45 9.79 -1.38
C LYS A 49 -9.06 8.61 -0.61
N ILE A 50 -10.33 8.28 -0.87
CA ILE A 50 -10.98 7.09 -0.32
C ILE A 50 -10.33 5.81 -0.87
N GLY A 51 -9.91 5.82 -2.14
CA GLY A 51 -9.13 4.76 -2.76
C GLY A 51 -7.86 4.47 -1.97
N HIS A 52 -7.00 5.48 -1.76
CA HIS A 52 -5.77 5.39 -0.98
C HIS A 52 -5.98 4.83 0.44
N LEU A 53 -7.01 5.32 1.13
CA LEU A 53 -7.39 4.81 2.44
C LEU A 53 -7.79 3.33 2.39
N TYR A 54 -8.69 2.97 1.47
CA TYR A 54 -9.21 1.62 1.38
C TYR A 54 -8.12 0.61 0.97
N THR A 55 -7.29 0.93 -0.02
CA THR A 55 -6.24 0.02 -0.49
C THR A 55 -5.18 -0.21 0.59
N SER A 56 -4.79 0.84 1.33
CA SER A 56 -3.84 0.70 2.43
C SER A 56 -4.39 -0.12 3.61
N TRP A 57 -5.67 0.07 3.96
CA TRP A 57 -6.38 -0.78 4.91
C TRP A 57 -6.43 -2.25 4.46
N ALA A 58 -6.83 -2.46 3.20
CA ALA A 58 -6.96 -3.80 2.63
C ALA A 58 -5.61 -4.51 2.53
N MET A 59 -4.53 -3.80 2.18
CA MET A 59 -3.18 -4.34 2.14
C MET A 59 -2.73 -4.81 3.52
N PHE A 60 -2.89 -3.97 4.55
CA PHE A 60 -2.56 -4.34 5.94
C PHE A 60 -3.32 -5.59 6.38
N ARG A 61 -4.65 -5.58 6.25
CA ARG A 61 -5.49 -6.69 6.66
C ARG A 61 -5.13 -7.97 5.92
N SER A 62 -4.92 -7.90 4.61
CA SER A 62 -4.57 -9.07 3.79
C SER A 62 -3.24 -9.68 4.22
N LEU A 63 -2.21 -8.83 4.42
CA LEU A 63 -0.90 -9.30 4.88
C LEU A 63 -0.96 -9.88 6.30
N HIS A 64 -1.67 -9.22 7.20
CA HIS A 64 -1.83 -9.66 8.59
C HIS A 64 -2.45 -11.05 8.66
N GLU A 65 -3.60 -11.23 7.99
CA GLU A 65 -4.33 -12.50 7.94
C GLU A 65 -3.55 -13.60 7.21
N LEU A 66 -2.84 -13.27 6.12
CA LEU A 66 -1.98 -14.24 5.42
C LEU A 66 -0.86 -14.75 6.31
N LEU A 67 -0.19 -13.86 7.04
CA LEU A 67 0.91 -14.23 7.95
C LEU A 67 0.40 -15.05 9.13
N LEU A 68 -0.73 -14.67 9.74
CA LEU A 68 -1.39 -15.47 10.78
C LEU A 68 -1.79 -16.86 10.26
N TRP A 69 -2.39 -16.92 9.07
CA TRP A 69 -2.68 -18.21 8.41
C TRP A 69 -1.41 -19.01 8.11
N GLY A 70 -0.27 -18.35 7.92
CA GLY A 70 1.03 -18.97 7.75
C GLY A 70 1.65 -19.54 9.03
N ASP A 71 0.97 -19.49 10.17
CA ASP A 71 1.51 -19.87 11.48
C ASP A 71 2.67 -18.93 11.94
N HIS A 72 2.73 -17.69 11.44
CA HIS A 72 3.60 -16.66 12.02
C HIS A 72 3.05 -16.17 13.37
N SER A 73 3.91 -15.66 14.26
CA SER A 73 3.46 -15.13 15.55
C SER A 73 2.60 -13.87 15.36
N PRO A 74 1.57 -13.64 16.20
CA PRO A 74 0.70 -12.47 16.08
C PRO A 74 1.45 -11.13 16.05
N GLU A 75 2.45 -10.96 16.91
CA GLU A 75 3.27 -9.76 16.95
C GLU A 75 4.06 -9.54 15.65
N SER A 76 4.64 -10.62 15.10
CA SER A 76 5.36 -10.56 13.84
C SER A 76 4.42 -10.23 12.68
N SER A 77 3.27 -10.92 12.60
CA SER A 77 2.25 -10.68 11.58
C SER A 77 1.79 -9.22 11.59
N PHE A 78 1.49 -8.66 12.77
CA PHE A 78 1.01 -7.29 12.92
C PHE A 78 2.04 -6.27 12.43
N TRP A 79 3.28 -6.33 12.93
CA TRP A 79 4.29 -5.33 12.60
C TRP A 79 4.84 -5.46 11.19
N TRP A 80 4.96 -6.69 10.65
CA TRP A 80 5.35 -6.87 9.26
C TRP A 80 4.26 -6.39 8.31
N ALA A 81 2.99 -6.71 8.56
CA ALA A 81 1.89 -6.18 7.77
C ALA A 81 1.86 -4.64 7.80
N ALA A 82 2.03 -4.04 8.98
CA ALA A 82 2.04 -2.58 9.12
C ALA A 82 3.21 -1.93 8.38
N GLY A 83 4.43 -2.42 8.59
CA GLY A 83 5.62 -1.86 7.95
C GLY A 83 5.58 -2.00 6.43
N VAL A 84 5.17 -3.16 5.92
CA VAL A 84 5.08 -3.43 4.49
C VAL A 84 3.99 -2.58 3.83
N SER A 85 2.81 -2.44 4.44
CA SER A 85 1.75 -1.56 3.92
C SER A 85 2.16 -0.09 3.92
N ALA A 86 2.88 0.38 4.94
CA ALA A 86 3.38 1.76 5.00
C ALA A 86 4.39 2.05 3.87
N ILE A 87 5.31 1.10 3.63
CA ILE A 87 6.29 1.21 2.55
C ILE A 87 5.59 1.10 1.19
N HIS A 88 4.58 0.24 1.05
CA HIS A 88 3.81 0.09 -0.17
C HIS A 88 3.11 1.40 -0.55
N GLY A 89 2.35 2.01 0.37
CA GLY A 89 1.71 3.31 0.12
C GLY A 89 2.72 4.40 -0.24
N LEU A 90 3.85 4.49 0.48
CA LEU A 90 4.92 5.42 0.13
C LEU A 90 5.53 5.17 -1.26
N ALA A 91 5.70 3.90 -1.64
CA ALA A 91 6.27 3.53 -2.94
C ALA A 91 5.34 3.90 -4.10
N ILE A 92 4.02 3.85 -3.90
CA ILE A 92 3.04 4.36 -4.88
C ILE A 92 3.25 5.86 -5.10
N GLU A 93 3.22 6.67 -4.03
CA GLU A 93 3.37 8.14 -4.16
C GLU A 93 4.73 8.55 -4.74
N VAL A 94 5.80 7.81 -4.40
CA VAL A 94 7.12 8.04 -5.00
C VAL A 94 7.10 7.72 -6.50
N GLY A 95 6.43 6.65 -6.91
CA GLY A 95 6.25 6.31 -8.33
C GLY A 95 5.48 7.39 -9.07
N ASP A 96 4.39 7.87 -8.47
CA ASP A 96 3.56 8.96 -8.99
C ASP A 96 4.36 10.28 -9.09
N GLY A 97 5.27 10.54 -8.15
CA GLY A 97 6.22 11.64 -8.23
C GLY A 97 7.08 11.66 -9.49
N PHE A 98 7.34 10.50 -10.10
CA PHE A 98 8.07 10.37 -11.36
C PHE A 98 7.15 10.16 -12.58
N SER A 99 5.84 10.38 -12.45
CA SER A 99 4.87 10.31 -13.54
C SER A 99 4.02 11.57 -13.63
N GLU A 100 3.03 11.61 -14.52
CA GLU A 100 2.09 12.73 -14.63
C GLU A 100 1.22 12.98 -13.41
N TYR A 101 1.09 11.99 -12.53
CA TYR A 101 0.27 12.06 -11.33
C TYR A 101 0.90 12.96 -10.27
N GLY A 102 2.24 12.96 -10.15
CA GLY A 102 3.00 13.71 -9.17
C GLY A 102 2.87 13.14 -7.75
N PHE A 103 3.82 13.47 -6.88
CA PHE A 103 3.77 13.06 -5.48
C PHE A 103 2.75 13.93 -4.74
N ASP A 104 1.70 13.34 -4.16
CA ASP A 104 0.75 14.03 -3.31
C ASP A 104 0.89 13.59 -1.85
N TYR A 105 1.15 14.56 -0.96
CA TYR A 105 1.22 14.28 0.47
C TYR A 105 -0.16 14.00 1.08
N HIS A 106 -1.24 14.49 0.48
CA HIS A 106 -2.60 14.14 0.92
C HIS A 106 -2.86 12.66 0.69
N ASP A 107 -2.48 12.11 -0.46
CA ASP A 107 -2.59 10.66 -0.72
C ASP A 107 -1.79 9.83 0.25
N LEU A 108 -0.55 10.24 0.56
CA LEU A 108 0.22 9.60 1.61
C LEU A 108 -0.49 9.64 2.98
N VAL A 109 -1.14 10.76 3.33
CA VAL A 109 -1.93 10.86 4.56
C VAL A 109 -3.11 9.89 4.55
N PHE A 110 -3.85 9.76 3.44
CA PHE A 110 -4.96 8.81 3.35
C PHE A 110 -4.48 7.36 3.37
N ASN A 111 -3.35 7.05 2.73
CA ASN A 111 -2.69 5.75 2.82
C ASN A 111 -2.43 5.39 4.30
N TYR A 112 -1.80 6.31 5.04
CA TYR A 112 -1.49 6.09 6.45
C TYR A 112 -2.71 6.10 7.35
N ALA A 113 -3.76 6.86 7.03
CA ALA A 113 -5.04 6.81 7.73
C ALA A 113 -5.70 5.42 7.55
N GLY A 114 -5.69 4.86 6.34
CA GLY A 114 -6.19 3.52 6.05
C GLY A 114 -5.44 2.43 6.80
N LEU A 115 -4.10 2.50 6.78
CA LEU A 115 -3.25 1.62 7.58
C LEU A 115 -3.57 1.74 9.07
N ALA A 116 -3.60 2.95 9.61
CA ALA A 116 -3.88 3.19 11.03
C ALA A 116 -5.27 2.66 11.43
N TYR A 117 -6.27 2.83 10.55
CA TYR A 117 -7.60 2.28 10.75
C TYR A 117 -7.58 0.75 10.80
N GLY A 118 -6.84 0.09 9.91
CA GLY A 118 -6.66 -1.36 9.94
C GLY A 118 -5.97 -1.83 11.21
N MET A 119 -4.86 -1.18 11.59
CA MET A 119 -4.14 -1.49 12.82
C MET A 119 -4.99 -1.32 14.08
N ALA A 120 -5.94 -0.38 14.09
CA ALA A 120 -6.85 -0.17 15.21
C ALA A 120 -7.91 -1.26 15.36
N GLN A 121 -8.19 -2.05 14.31
CA GLN A 121 -9.13 -3.17 14.34
C GLN A 121 -8.55 -4.45 14.95
N GLU A 122 -7.23 -4.58 14.94
CA GLU A 122 -6.50 -5.78 15.41
C GLU A 122 -6.02 -5.64 16.87
N LYS A 123 -6.43 -4.57 17.55
CA LYS A 123 -6.11 -4.27 18.95
C LYS A 123 -7.28 -4.54 19.89
#